data_AF-A9MGR5-F1
#
_entry.id   AF-A9MGR5-F1
#
_cell.length_a   1.000
_cell.length_b   1.000
_cell.length_c   1.000
_cell.angle_alpha   90.00
_cell.angle_beta   90.00
_cell.angle_gamma   90.00
#
_symmetry.space_group_name_H-M   'P 1'
#
loop_
_entity.id
_entity.type
_entity.pdbx_description
1 polymer ?
#
loop_
_entity_poly.entity_id
_entity_poly.type
_entity_poly.pdbx_seq_one_letter_code
_entity_poly.pdbx_strand_id
1 'polypeptide(L)'
;MLNITDRRIIYCLPSIFCQETIKLGNLLIRPLSEAVKDNDNCAKLLMDFPFNRASSVIETLTFKSGDFFTQLNDLEIRDSLEILKFSYFFEFPSSLLDINGFVGNETFECYPVIELNSELTCFGVEHKMPFTNGMSNYLLSLKSYFQYRTVFLENFSLRLTQKDFSYYSVFYGLNKKIDTLDLFKMYNKCWGVYSAYDFSDKALYSKITLELLSSRHVANGNKVGKTFTLFFEKLRRIIGSIADDELFHVYKEKIDSKIDIVTKRIEDYFF
;
A
#
# COMPACT_ATOMS: atom_id res chain seq x y z
N MET A 1 11.07 15.17 27.07
CA MET A 1 10.80 14.22 25.97
C MET A 1 9.41 13.66 26.25
N LEU A 2 8.39 14.03 25.46
CA LEU A 2 7.01 13.62 25.73
C LEU A 2 6.87 12.13 25.44
N ASN A 3 6.43 11.36 26.43
CA ASN A 3 6.34 9.91 26.31
C ASN A 3 5.13 9.54 25.43
N ILE A 4 5.39 9.11 24.19
CA ILE A 4 4.34 8.78 23.21
C ILE A 4 3.63 7.46 23.60
N THR A 5 4.24 6.64 24.45
CA THR A 5 3.75 5.31 24.85
C THR A 5 2.43 5.31 25.61
N ASP A 6 2.01 6.46 26.16
CA ASP A 6 0.80 6.57 26.98
C ASP A 6 -0.38 7.19 26.22
N ARG A 7 -0.25 7.35 24.90
CA ARG A 7 -1.28 7.97 24.05
C ARG A 7 -1.99 6.91 23.24
N ARG A 8 -3.32 7.01 23.17
CA ARG A 8 -4.11 6.13 22.29
C ARG A 8 -3.91 6.44 20.82
N ILE A 9 -4.08 5.45 19.96
CA ILE A 9 -3.87 5.58 18.51
C ILE A 9 -4.90 4.80 17.70
N ILE A 10 -5.23 5.30 16.50
CA ILE A 10 -5.98 4.59 15.46
C ILE A 10 -5.19 4.69 14.16
N TYR A 11 -5.17 3.62 13.36
CA TYR A 11 -4.56 3.62 12.04
C TYR A 11 -5.65 3.61 10.97
N CYS A 12 -5.95 4.78 10.40
CA CYS A 12 -7.02 4.96 9.43
C CYS A 12 -6.54 4.77 7.99
N LEU A 13 -7.35 4.10 7.17
CA LEU A 13 -7.18 3.97 5.72
C LEU A 13 -8.33 4.73 5.03
N PRO A 14 -8.18 6.03 4.74
CA PRO A 14 -9.30 6.87 4.28
C PRO A 14 -9.86 6.47 2.92
N SER A 15 -9.01 5.94 2.05
CA SER A 15 -9.36 5.58 0.66
C SER A 15 -9.72 4.11 0.50
N ILE A 16 -9.62 3.32 1.56
CA ILE A 16 -10.01 1.91 1.57
C ILE A 16 -11.39 1.80 2.18
N PHE A 17 -12.26 1.06 1.49
CA PHE A 17 -13.63 0.80 1.90
C PHE A 17 -13.84 -0.72 1.94
N CYS A 18 -14.16 -1.27 3.10
CA CYS A 18 -14.63 -2.64 3.23
C CYS A 18 -16.06 -2.65 3.78
N GLN A 19 -16.89 -3.57 3.28
CA GLN A 19 -18.24 -3.78 3.83
C GLN A 19 -18.22 -4.67 5.07
N GLU A 20 -17.26 -5.59 5.13
CA GLU A 20 -17.06 -6.54 6.20
C GLU A 20 -15.61 -6.51 6.66
N THR A 21 -15.35 -7.00 7.87
CA THR A 21 -13.99 -7.18 8.38
C THR A 21 -13.21 -8.19 7.52
N ILE A 22 -12.13 -7.72 6.90
CA ILE A 22 -11.17 -8.53 6.14
C ILE A 22 -10.11 -9.05 7.13
N LYS A 23 -9.88 -10.37 7.16
CA LYS A 23 -8.92 -11.01 8.07
C LYS A 23 -7.81 -11.71 7.30
N LEU A 24 -6.60 -11.20 7.40
CA LEU A 24 -5.42 -11.68 6.67
C LEU A 24 -4.33 -12.10 7.64
N GLY A 25 -4.42 -13.34 8.13
CA GLY A 25 -3.55 -13.84 9.18
C GLY A 25 -3.68 -13.01 10.46
N ASN A 26 -2.61 -12.28 10.82
CA ASN A 26 -2.59 -11.37 11.97
C ASN A 26 -3.20 -10.00 11.68
N LEU A 27 -3.37 -9.62 10.41
CA LEU A 27 -3.85 -8.31 9.99
C LEU A 27 -5.37 -8.30 9.85
N LEU A 28 -5.99 -7.21 10.27
CA LEU A 28 -7.42 -6.97 10.16
C LEU A 28 -7.65 -5.63 9.47
N ILE A 29 -8.53 -5.59 8.48
CA ILE A 29 -9.02 -4.34 7.88
C ILE A 29 -10.51 -4.28 8.15
N ARG A 30 -10.93 -3.33 8.97
CA ARG A 30 -12.32 -3.22 9.46
C ARG A 30 -12.96 -1.92 9.02
N PRO A 31 -14.28 -1.86 8.82
CA PRO A 31 -14.98 -0.60 8.61
C PRO A 31 -14.76 0.31 9.84
N LEU A 32 -14.43 1.59 9.63
CA LEU A 32 -14.22 2.57 10.70
C LEU A 32 -15.46 2.66 11.60
N SER A 33 -16.65 2.55 11.01
CA SER A 33 -17.92 2.54 11.74
C SER A 33 -18.08 1.38 12.73
N GLU A 34 -17.45 0.22 12.50
CA GLU A 34 -17.42 -0.88 13.46
C GLU A 34 -16.43 -0.59 14.59
N ALA A 35 -15.23 -0.13 14.27
CA ALA A 35 -14.21 0.22 15.27
C ALA A 35 -14.72 1.28 16.26
N VAL A 36 -15.48 2.27 15.77
CA VAL A 36 -16.12 3.31 16.58
C VAL A 36 -17.24 2.77 17.48
N LYS A 37 -17.95 1.71 17.07
CA LYS A 37 -18.96 1.05 17.92
C LYS A 37 -18.35 0.19 19.00
N ASP A 38 -17.22 -0.47 18.70
CA ASP A 38 -16.57 -1.41 19.60
C ASP A 38 -15.76 -0.72 20.71
N ASN A 39 -15.29 0.51 20.49
CA ASN A 39 -14.46 1.26 21.44
C ASN A 39 -14.78 2.76 21.44
N ASP A 40 -15.35 3.25 22.55
CA ASP A 40 -15.70 4.68 22.73
C ASP A 40 -14.51 5.64 22.57
N ASN A 41 -13.29 5.16 22.83
CA ASN A 41 -12.09 5.99 22.65
C ASN A 41 -11.83 6.28 21.17
N CYS A 42 -12.30 5.43 20.25
CA CYS A 42 -12.19 5.70 18.83
C CYS A 42 -12.98 6.94 18.41
N ALA A 43 -14.20 7.09 18.92
CA ALA A 43 -15.03 8.27 18.64
C ALA A 43 -14.34 9.58 19.08
N LYS A 44 -13.72 9.56 20.27
CA LYS A 44 -13.01 10.73 20.82
C LYS A 44 -11.81 11.14 19.97
N LEU A 45 -11.03 10.17 19.51
CA LEU A 45 -9.86 10.40 18.66
C LEU A 45 -10.21 11.01 17.30
N LEU A 46 -11.41 10.71 16.78
CA LEU A 46 -11.83 11.09 15.44
C LEU A 46 -12.64 12.40 15.39
N MET A 47 -12.96 13.03 16.52
CA MET A 47 -13.84 14.22 16.57
C MET A 47 -13.37 15.36 15.66
N ASP A 48 -12.05 15.53 15.51
CA ASP A 48 -11.45 16.63 14.73
C ASP A 48 -10.93 16.18 13.35
N PHE A 49 -11.14 14.92 12.96
CA PHE A 49 -10.56 14.37 11.73
C PHE A 49 -11.62 14.28 10.62
N PRO A 50 -11.31 14.71 9.38
CA PRO A 50 -12.26 14.77 8.26
C PRO A 50 -12.47 13.39 7.59
N PHE A 51 -12.42 12.29 8.35
CA PHE A 51 -12.58 10.95 7.78
C PHE A 51 -14.05 10.66 7.47
N ASN A 52 -14.29 10.09 6.30
CA ASN A 52 -15.59 9.51 5.98
C ASN A 52 -15.82 8.27 6.87
N ARG A 53 -17.01 8.12 7.46
CA ARG A 53 -17.37 6.92 8.24
C ARG A 53 -17.35 5.63 7.43
N ALA A 54 -17.36 5.74 6.10
CA ALA A 54 -17.22 4.60 5.20
C ALA A 54 -15.77 4.10 5.07
N SER A 55 -14.77 4.90 5.46
CA SER A 55 -13.36 4.50 5.46
C SER A 55 -13.10 3.29 6.37
N SER A 56 -11.90 2.71 6.26
CA SER A 56 -11.49 1.56 7.06
C SER A 56 -10.40 1.90 8.07
N VAL A 57 -10.20 1.01 9.04
CA VAL A 57 -9.06 0.99 9.95
C VAL A 57 -8.25 -0.28 9.73
N ILE A 58 -6.96 -0.22 10.06
CA ILE A 58 -6.07 -1.38 10.09
C ILE A 58 -5.69 -1.71 11.53
N GLU A 59 -5.81 -2.99 11.85
CA GLU A 59 -5.62 -3.56 13.19
C GLU A 59 -4.81 -4.85 13.10
N THR A 60 -4.34 -5.34 14.24
CA THR A 60 -3.72 -6.67 14.34
C THR A 60 -4.45 -7.50 15.40
N LEU A 61 -4.12 -8.79 15.52
CA LEU A 61 -4.66 -9.60 16.62
C LEU A 61 -4.24 -9.10 18.01
N THR A 62 -3.15 -8.33 18.09
CA THR A 62 -2.54 -7.79 19.32
C THR A 62 -2.81 -6.30 19.53
N PHE A 63 -3.40 -5.62 18.56
CA PHE A 63 -3.70 -4.20 18.61
C PHE A 63 -5.08 -3.91 18.01
N LYS A 64 -5.92 -3.23 18.79
CA LYS A 64 -7.21 -2.69 18.34
C LYS A 64 -7.16 -1.17 18.27
N SER A 65 -7.97 -0.61 17.39
CA SER A 65 -8.13 0.84 17.28
C SER A 65 -8.52 1.44 18.64
N GLY A 66 -7.83 2.51 19.03
CA GLY A 66 -8.03 3.17 20.33
C GLY A 66 -7.21 2.57 21.48
N ASP A 67 -6.42 1.51 21.24
CA ASP A 67 -5.40 1.04 22.19
C ASP A 67 -4.24 2.03 22.31
N PHE A 68 -3.41 1.85 23.35
CA PHE A 68 -2.21 2.63 23.55
C PHE A 68 -1.16 2.36 22.47
N PHE A 69 -0.47 3.42 22.07
CA PHE A 69 0.64 3.33 21.15
C PHE A 69 1.78 2.51 21.76
N THR A 70 2.26 1.53 20.98
CA THR A 70 3.54 0.90 21.24
C THR A 70 4.34 0.89 19.94
N GLN A 71 5.66 1.02 20.05
CA GLN A 71 6.54 0.98 18.88
C GLN A 71 6.44 -0.38 18.15
N LEU A 72 6.20 -1.46 18.90
CA LEU A 72 6.03 -2.79 18.32
C LEU A 72 4.77 -2.87 17.44
N ASN A 73 3.64 -2.32 17.92
CA ASN A 73 2.40 -2.29 17.13
C ASN A 73 2.55 -1.40 15.88
N ASP A 74 3.24 -0.26 16.00
CA ASP A 74 3.49 0.64 14.86
C ASP A 74 4.33 -0.05 13.77
N LEU A 75 5.38 -0.77 14.17
CA LEU A 75 6.20 -1.56 13.24
C LEU A 75 5.38 -2.69 12.61
N GLU A 76 4.62 -3.45 13.40
CA GLU A 76 3.80 -4.56 12.88
C GLU A 76 2.77 -4.07 11.86
N ILE A 77 2.10 -2.95 12.13
CA ILE A 77 1.13 -2.36 11.18
C ILE A 77 1.81 -1.89 9.91
N ARG A 78 2.94 -1.17 9.99
CA ARG A 78 3.65 -0.69 8.80
C ARG A 78 4.16 -1.83 7.93
N ASP A 79 4.75 -2.86 8.53
CA ASP A 79 5.28 -4.00 7.79
C ASP A 79 4.15 -4.80 7.15
N SER A 80 3.07 -5.03 7.89
CA SER A 80 1.88 -5.72 7.38
C SER A 80 1.22 -4.94 6.24
N LEU A 81 1.20 -3.62 6.31
CA LEU A 81 0.67 -2.75 5.25
C LEU A 81 1.51 -2.84 3.97
N GLU A 82 2.84 -2.91 4.06
CA GLU A 82 3.70 -3.08 2.89
C GLU A 82 3.52 -4.45 2.23
N ILE A 83 3.33 -5.51 3.02
CA ILE A 83 3.01 -6.85 2.53
C ILE A 83 1.61 -6.87 1.88
N LEU A 84 0.65 -6.17 2.48
CA LEU A 84 -0.71 -6.01 1.96
C LEU A 84 -0.72 -5.36 0.58
N LYS A 85 -0.05 -4.21 0.45
CA LYS A 85 0.12 -3.50 -0.82
C LYS A 85 0.77 -4.39 -1.87
N PHE A 86 1.85 -5.08 -1.50
CA PHE A 86 2.55 -5.98 -2.43
C PHE A 86 1.63 -7.10 -2.90
N SER A 87 0.90 -7.74 -1.98
CA SER A 87 -0.07 -8.77 -2.32
C SER A 87 -1.14 -8.26 -3.28
N TYR A 88 -1.66 -7.06 -3.06
CA TYR A 88 -2.67 -6.46 -3.91
C TYR A 88 -2.13 -6.16 -5.30
N PHE A 89 -1.03 -5.40 -5.41
CA PHE A 89 -0.45 -5.01 -6.70
C PHE A 89 0.12 -6.19 -7.47
N PHE A 90 0.52 -7.26 -6.78
CA PHE A 90 0.90 -8.50 -7.44
C PHE A 90 -0.29 -9.18 -8.13
N GLU A 91 -1.49 -9.12 -7.53
CA GLU A 91 -2.71 -9.72 -8.08
C GLU A 91 -3.40 -8.81 -9.10
N PHE A 92 -3.36 -7.50 -8.85
CA PHE A 92 -3.95 -6.41 -9.62
C PHE A 92 -2.88 -5.35 -9.94
N PRO A 93 -1.97 -5.61 -10.89
CA PRO A 93 -0.98 -4.62 -11.28
C PRO A 93 -1.69 -3.39 -11.85
N SER A 94 -1.52 -2.24 -11.19
CA SER A 94 -2.20 -1.00 -11.55
C SER A 94 -1.72 -0.48 -12.90
N SER A 95 -2.56 -0.54 -13.93
CA SER A 95 -2.25 0.14 -15.18
C SER A 95 -2.65 1.61 -15.08
N LEU A 96 -1.90 2.50 -15.74
CA LEU A 96 -2.29 3.91 -15.95
C LEU A 96 -3.58 4.04 -16.80
N LEU A 97 -4.16 2.91 -17.22
CA LEU A 97 -5.06 2.76 -18.35
C LEU A 97 -6.37 2.08 -17.93
N ASP A 98 -6.59 1.88 -16.63
CA ASP A 98 -7.87 1.39 -16.13
C ASP A 98 -8.89 2.52 -16.17
N ILE A 99 -9.95 2.33 -16.97
CA ILE A 99 -11.09 3.24 -17.10
C ILE A 99 -11.80 3.44 -15.75
N ASN A 100 -11.64 2.52 -14.81
CA ASN A 100 -12.25 2.59 -13.47
C ASN A 100 -11.43 3.38 -12.44
N GLY A 101 -10.31 3.99 -12.85
CA GLY A 101 -9.45 4.80 -11.99
C GLY A 101 -8.14 4.10 -11.61
N PHE A 102 -7.06 4.86 -11.54
CA PHE A 102 -5.74 4.36 -11.16
C PHE A 102 -5.70 4.03 -9.66
N VAL A 103 -5.45 2.78 -9.26
CA VAL A 103 -5.18 2.44 -7.86
C VAL A 103 -3.69 2.61 -7.57
N GLY A 104 -3.33 3.62 -6.79
CA GLY A 104 -1.93 3.92 -6.47
C GLY A 104 -1.49 3.43 -5.10
N ASN A 105 -0.20 3.53 -4.80
CA ASN A 105 0.32 3.35 -3.44
C ASN A 105 -0.36 4.32 -2.45
N GLU A 106 -0.76 5.50 -2.92
CA GLU A 106 -1.53 6.51 -2.20
C GLU A 106 -2.94 6.04 -1.79
N THR A 107 -3.53 5.07 -2.50
CA THR A 107 -4.81 4.45 -2.09
C THR A 107 -4.67 3.67 -0.78
N PHE A 108 -3.48 3.14 -0.51
CA PHE A 108 -3.18 2.39 0.72
C PHE A 108 -2.48 3.26 1.78
N GLU A 109 -2.57 4.59 1.67
CA GLU A 109 -1.98 5.48 2.67
C GLU A 109 -2.66 5.31 4.03
N CYS A 110 -1.85 5.11 5.07
CA CYS A 110 -2.31 4.86 6.44
C CYS A 110 -2.00 6.06 7.33
N TYR A 111 -3.01 6.50 8.08
CA TYR A 111 -2.99 7.71 8.88
C TYR A 111 -3.08 7.34 10.36
N PRO A 112 -1.96 7.46 11.11
CA PRO A 112 -1.97 7.30 12.54
C PRO A 112 -2.62 8.53 13.21
N VAL A 113 -3.77 8.35 13.83
CA VAL A 113 -4.48 9.34 14.63
C VAL A 113 -4.13 9.12 16.09
N ILE A 114 -3.36 10.04 16.68
CA ILE A 114 -2.85 9.91 18.05
C ILE A 114 -3.60 10.88 18.98
N GLU A 115 -4.04 10.39 20.15
CA GLU A 115 -4.73 11.12 21.21
C GLU A 115 -4.01 12.40 21.58
N LEU A 116 -4.59 13.59 21.40
CA LEU A 116 -3.93 14.84 21.76
C LEU A 116 -3.51 14.86 23.24
N ASN A 117 -2.31 15.36 23.53
CA ASN A 117 -1.93 15.58 24.91
C ASN A 117 -2.78 16.73 25.48
N SER A 118 -3.53 16.45 26.56
CA SER A 118 -4.41 17.40 27.26
C SER A 118 -3.68 18.65 27.76
N GLU A 119 -2.39 18.54 28.08
CA GLU A 119 -1.57 19.67 28.52
C GLU A 119 -1.11 20.56 27.35
N LEU A 120 -1.09 20.03 26.13
CA LEU A 120 -0.64 20.75 24.93
C LEU A 120 -1.80 21.32 24.11
N THR A 121 -3.02 20.87 24.38
CA THR A 121 -4.23 21.30 23.66
C THR A 121 -4.53 22.78 23.92
N CYS A 122 -4.21 23.30 25.11
CA CYS A 122 -4.33 24.73 25.43
C CYS A 122 -3.31 25.63 24.71
N PHE A 123 -2.30 25.05 24.04
CA PHE A 123 -1.29 25.79 23.27
C PHE A 123 -1.55 25.80 21.75
N GLY A 124 -2.69 25.27 21.28
CA GLY A 124 -3.04 25.27 19.85
C GLY A 124 -2.13 24.37 19.00
N VAL A 125 -1.62 23.28 19.57
CA VAL A 125 -0.76 22.32 18.85
C VAL A 125 -1.60 21.53 17.84
N GLU A 126 -1.22 21.63 16.56
CA GLU A 126 -1.91 20.99 15.44
C GLU A 126 -1.19 19.71 14.97
N HIS A 127 -1.97 18.69 14.56
CA HIS A 127 -1.44 17.52 13.88
C HIS A 127 -0.94 17.89 12.47
N LYS A 128 0.36 17.68 12.21
CA LYS A 128 0.97 17.91 10.90
C LYS A 128 1.28 16.61 10.18
N MET A 129 0.92 16.55 8.91
CA MET A 129 1.22 15.45 8.01
C MET A 129 2.48 15.76 7.20
N PRO A 130 3.46 14.85 7.15
CA PRO A 130 4.56 14.96 6.20
C PRO A 130 4.04 14.76 4.79
N PHE A 131 4.39 15.67 3.90
CA PHE A 131 4.09 15.61 2.46
C PHE A 131 5.38 15.84 1.69
N THR A 132 5.61 15.10 0.61
CA THR A 132 6.77 15.30 -0.25
C THR A 132 6.35 15.37 -1.70
N ASN A 133 6.98 16.25 -2.46
CA ASN A 133 6.87 16.29 -3.92
C ASN A 133 8.01 15.50 -4.60
N GLY A 134 8.78 14.71 -3.83
CA GLY A 134 9.94 13.95 -4.33
C GLY A 134 11.26 14.74 -4.33
N MET A 135 11.22 16.06 -4.19
CA MET A 135 12.42 16.92 -4.07
C MET A 135 12.53 17.61 -2.70
N SER A 136 11.40 17.87 -2.05
CA SER A 136 11.33 18.61 -0.80
C SER A 136 10.27 18.04 0.11
N ASN A 137 10.53 18.11 1.42
CA ASN A 137 9.60 17.68 2.46
C ASN A 137 8.90 18.89 3.06
N TYR A 138 7.58 18.80 3.13
CA TYR A 138 6.67 19.79 3.66
C TYR A 138 5.93 19.20 4.85
N LEU A 139 5.47 20.06 5.75
CA LEU A 139 4.55 19.70 6.82
C LEU A 139 3.25 20.46 6.59
N LEU A 140 2.20 19.76 6.19
CA LEU A 140 0.87 20.33 6.02
C LEU A 140 0.05 20.08 7.29
N SER A 141 -0.83 21.01 7.64
CA SER A 141 -1.88 20.68 8.59
C SER A 141 -2.70 19.52 8.07
N LEU A 142 -3.20 18.68 8.98
CA LEU A 142 -4.09 17.59 8.64
C LEU A 142 -5.26 18.06 7.74
N LYS A 143 -5.90 19.18 8.09
CA LYS A 143 -7.00 19.76 7.31
C LYS A 143 -6.59 20.14 5.90
N SER A 144 -5.49 20.88 5.72
CA SER A 144 -5.01 21.28 4.39
C SER A 144 -4.54 20.09 3.57
N TYR A 145 -3.92 19.10 4.23
CA TYR A 145 -3.52 17.84 3.62
C TYR A 145 -4.72 17.09 3.07
N PHE A 146 -5.80 16.96 3.86
CA PHE A 146 -7.04 16.33 3.38
C PHE A 146 -7.71 17.13 2.27
N GLN A 147 -7.77 18.45 2.37
CA GLN A 147 -8.33 19.27 1.28
C GLN A 147 -7.57 19.09 -0.02
N TYR A 148 -6.23 19.07 0.04
CA TYR A 148 -5.38 18.76 -1.11
C TYR A 148 -5.66 17.35 -1.64
N ARG A 149 -5.69 16.35 -0.76
CA ARG A 149 -5.96 14.97 -1.14
C ARG A 149 -7.39 14.76 -1.64
N THR A 150 -8.42 15.44 -1.14
CA THR A 150 -9.82 15.24 -1.56
C THR A 150 -10.05 15.52 -3.03
N VAL A 151 -9.30 16.46 -3.62
CA VAL A 151 -9.29 16.72 -5.07
C VAL A 151 -8.83 15.48 -5.86
N PHE A 152 -8.02 14.63 -5.23
CA PHE A 152 -7.54 13.36 -5.76
C PHE A 152 -8.40 12.15 -5.29
N LEU A 153 -8.93 12.17 -4.06
CA LEU A 153 -9.55 11.02 -3.37
C LEU A 153 -10.82 10.48 -4.05
N GLU A 154 -11.60 11.30 -4.75
CA GLU A 154 -12.77 10.80 -5.49
C GLU A 154 -12.36 9.78 -6.57
N ASN A 155 -11.14 9.89 -7.09
CA ASN A 155 -10.59 8.98 -8.12
C ASN A 155 -9.72 7.84 -7.54
N PHE A 156 -9.44 7.84 -6.23
CA PHE A 156 -8.49 6.89 -5.59
C PHE A 156 -9.11 5.99 -4.52
N SER A 157 -10.44 6.00 -4.41
CA SER A 157 -11.17 5.10 -3.52
C SER A 157 -11.16 3.66 -4.03
N LEU A 158 -10.93 2.71 -3.13
CA LEU A 158 -10.92 1.29 -3.45
C LEU A 158 -11.82 0.51 -2.51
N ARG A 159 -12.73 -0.26 -3.08
CA ARG A 159 -13.55 -1.22 -2.35
C ARG A 159 -12.85 -2.57 -2.33
N LEU A 160 -12.59 -3.07 -1.13
CA LEU A 160 -11.87 -4.31 -0.92
C LEU A 160 -12.76 -5.38 -0.28
N THR A 161 -12.45 -6.61 -0.64
CA THR A 161 -12.99 -7.85 -0.09
C THR A 161 -11.84 -8.78 0.29
N GLN A 162 -12.15 -9.85 1.03
CA GLN A 162 -11.17 -10.88 1.39
C GLN A 162 -10.49 -11.52 0.16
N LYS A 163 -11.17 -11.56 -0.99
CA LYS A 163 -10.69 -12.23 -2.21
C LYS A 163 -9.57 -11.45 -2.90
N ASP A 164 -9.43 -10.16 -2.61
CA ASP A 164 -8.45 -9.29 -3.26
C ASP A 164 -7.02 -9.48 -2.72
N PHE A 165 -6.84 -10.42 -1.79
CA PHE A 165 -5.59 -10.68 -1.07
C PHE A 165 -5.22 -12.16 -1.05
N SER A 166 -5.40 -12.85 -2.18
CA SER A 166 -5.18 -14.30 -2.30
C SER A 166 -3.76 -14.73 -1.89
N TYR A 167 -2.77 -13.85 -2.11
CA TYR A 167 -1.35 -14.13 -1.87
C TYR A 167 -0.80 -13.58 -0.56
N TYR A 168 -1.58 -12.85 0.24
CA TYR A 168 -1.09 -12.17 1.44
C TYR A 168 -0.40 -13.13 2.40
N SER A 169 -1.05 -14.25 2.72
CA SER A 169 -0.52 -15.24 3.66
C SER A 169 0.80 -15.86 3.19
N VAL A 170 0.99 -15.98 1.86
CA VAL A 170 2.23 -16.49 1.26
C VAL A 170 3.35 -15.48 1.47
N PHE A 171 3.12 -14.21 1.12
CA PHE A 171 4.15 -13.16 1.23
C PHE A 171 4.46 -12.80 2.68
N TYR A 172 3.47 -12.83 3.56
CA TYR A 172 3.68 -12.66 5.00
C TYR A 172 4.55 -13.79 5.58
N GLY A 173 4.26 -15.04 5.21
CA GLY A 173 5.09 -16.19 5.60
C GLY A 173 6.49 -16.16 5.00
N LEU A 174 6.65 -15.61 3.78
CA LEU A 174 7.94 -15.42 3.14
C LEU A 174 8.80 -14.40 3.87
N ASN A 175 8.21 -13.24 4.21
CA ASN A 175 8.91 -12.17 4.92
C ASN A 175 9.48 -12.65 6.25
N LYS A 176 8.70 -13.43 7.01
CA LYS A 176 9.14 -14.01 8.29
C LYS A 176 10.34 -14.96 8.17
N LYS A 177 10.58 -15.54 6.98
CA LYS A 177 11.65 -16.53 6.77
C LYS A 177 12.95 -15.90 6.31
N ILE A 178 12.89 -14.93 5.41
CA ILE A 178 14.06 -14.45 4.65
C ILE A 178 14.12 -12.92 4.49
N ASP A 179 13.34 -12.17 5.28
CA ASP A 179 13.32 -10.70 5.32
C ASP A 179 13.27 -10.04 3.94
N THR A 180 12.07 -9.99 3.37
CA THR A 180 11.80 -9.50 2.01
C THR A 180 11.11 -8.15 2.00
N LEU A 181 11.00 -7.50 3.15
CA LEU A 181 10.22 -6.30 3.33
C LEU A 181 10.72 -5.14 2.44
N ASP A 182 12.04 -4.99 2.32
CA ASP A 182 12.63 -3.95 1.47
C ASP A 182 12.35 -4.18 -0.03
N LEU A 183 12.27 -5.46 -0.44
CA LEU A 183 11.87 -5.82 -1.80
C LEU A 183 10.40 -5.45 -2.05
N PHE A 184 9.52 -5.73 -1.09
CA PHE A 184 8.11 -5.34 -1.17
C PHE A 184 7.95 -3.82 -1.23
N LYS A 185 8.67 -3.06 -0.39
CA LYS A 185 8.68 -1.59 -0.41
C LYS A 185 9.16 -1.06 -1.76
N MET A 186 10.21 -1.66 -2.33
CA MET A 186 10.72 -1.25 -3.64
C MET A 186 9.67 -1.44 -4.74
N TYR A 187 9.00 -2.59 -4.76
CA TYR A 187 7.90 -2.86 -5.70
C TYR A 187 6.72 -1.91 -5.50
N ASN A 188 6.30 -1.67 -4.25
CA ASN A 188 5.17 -0.79 -3.94
C ASN A 188 5.40 0.65 -4.42
N LYS A 189 6.65 1.15 -4.35
CA LYS A 189 7.02 2.48 -4.85
C LYS A 189 6.77 2.65 -6.36
N CYS A 190 6.79 1.57 -7.15
CA CYS A 190 6.47 1.60 -8.58
C CYS A 190 5.02 2.03 -8.85
N TRP A 191 4.13 1.84 -7.88
CA TRP A 191 2.70 2.10 -8.02
C TRP A 191 2.27 3.46 -7.47
N GLY A 192 3.21 4.35 -7.14
CA GLY A 192 2.89 5.73 -6.75
C GLY A 192 2.37 6.60 -7.92
N VAL A 193 1.55 7.59 -7.60
CA VAL A 193 1.03 8.59 -8.55
C VAL A 193 2.17 9.48 -9.08
N TYR A 194 3.15 9.82 -8.24
CA TYR A 194 4.30 10.63 -8.68
C TYR A 194 5.35 9.84 -9.46
N SER A 195 5.32 8.50 -9.41
CA SER A 195 6.10 7.59 -10.25
C SER A 195 5.37 7.19 -11.55
N ALA A 196 4.26 7.86 -11.87
CA ALA A 196 3.43 7.59 -13.04
C ALA A 196 4.13 7.79 -14.40
N TYR A 197 5.24 8.51 -14.49
CA TYR A 197 5.71 9.00 -15.79
C TYR A 197 6.60 8.06 -16.61
N ASP A 198 7.15 6.98 -16.05
CA ASP A 198 7.88 5.99 -16.86
C ASP A 198 7.46 4.54 -16.54
N PHE A 199 6.63 3.96 -17.41
CA PHE A 199 6.28 2.55 -17.37
C PHE A 199 7.52 1.64 -17.38
N SER A 200 8.60 2.05 -18.05
CA SER A 200 9.84 1.27 -18.14
C SER A 200 10.43 0.99 -16.76
N ASP A 201 10.43 2.00 -15.88
CA ASP A 201 10.93 1.88 -14.51
C ASP A 201 10.03 0.94 -13.70
N LYS A 202 8.71 1.05 -13.84
CA LYS A 202 7.76 0.15 -13.17
C LYS A 202 8.00 -1.31 -13.57
N ALA A 203 8.18 -1.59 -14.86
CA ALA A 203 8.47 -2.92 -15.36
C ALA A 203 9.84 -3.44 -14.88
N LEU A 204 10.87 -2.58 -14.89
CA LEU A 204 12.23 -2.92 -14.45
C LEU A 204 12.26 -3.27 -12.96
N TYR A 205 11.76 -2.39 -12.08
CA TYR A 205 11.74 -2.62 -10.64
C TYR A 205 10.83 -3.79 -10.25
N SER A 206 9.70 -3.97 -10.95
CA SER A 206 8.83 -5.13 -10.76
C SER A 206 9.58 -6.42 -11.03
N LYS A 207 10.31 -6.47 -12.15
CA LYS A 207 11.08 -7.63 -12.56
C LYS A 207 12.23 -7.93 -11.59
N ILE A 208 13.06 -6.93 -11.28
CA ILE A 208 14.17 -7.07 -10.32
C ILE A 208 13.65 -7.59 -8.98
N THR A 209 12.53 -7.05 -8.49
CA THR A 209 11.92 -7.52 -7.24
C THR A 209 11.54 -8.99 -7.32
N LEU A 210 10.80 -9.38 -8.35
CA LEU A 210 10.32 -10.75 -8.50
C LEU A 210 11.47 -11.76 -8.69
N GLU A 211 12.55 -11.36 -9.37
CA GLU A 211 13.74 -12.20 -9.55
C GLU A 211 14.60 -12.29 -8.28
N LEU A 212 14.73 -11.22 -7.50
CA LEU A 212 15.38 -11.27 -6.19
C LEU A 212 14.57 -12.10 -5.19
N LEU A 213 13.24 -12.00 -5.21
CA LEU A 213 12.37 -12.89 -4.46
C LEU A 213 12.54 -14.34 -4.94
N SER A 214 12.68 -14.55 -6.25
CA SER A 214 12.95 -15.86 -6.84
C SER A 214 14.28 -16.44 -6.37
N SER A 215 15.39 -15.71 -6.51
CA SER A 215 16.73 -16.19 -6.15
C SER A 215 16.84 -16.53 -4.67
N ARG A 216 16.23 -15.70 -3.80
CA ARG A 216 16.13 -16.00 -2.35
C ARG A 216 15.24 -17.20 -2.04
N HIS A 217 14.33 -17.58 -2.94
CA HIS A 217 13.43 -18.74 -2.78
C HIS A 217 13.93 -20.02 -3.48
N VAL A 218 14.75 -19.90 -4.55
CA VAL A 218 15.29 -20.99 -5.38
C VAL A 218 16.32 -21.86 -4.65
N ALA A 219 16.79 -21.44 -3.48
CA ALA A 219 17.40 -22.36 -2.52
C ALA A 219 16.51 -23.60 -2.17
N ASN A 220 15.23 -23.62 -2.57
CA ASN A 220 14.27 -24.74 -2.40
C ASN A 220 13.46 -25.16 -3.66
N GLY A 221 13.91 -24.86 -4.88
CA GLY A 221 13.41 -25.54 -6.12
C GLY A 221 12.15 -24.98 -6.82
N ASN A 222 12.32 -24.65 -8.10
CA ASN A 222 11.40 -24.62 -9.27
C ASN A 222 9.93 -24.12 -9.21
N LYS A 223 9.40 -23.60 -8.10
CA LYS A 223 8.02 -23.06 -8.09
C LYS A 223 7.88 -21.62 -8.63
N VAL A 224 8.98 -20.89 -8.81
CA VAL A 224 8.93 -19.44 -9.08
C VAL A 224 8.71 -19.07 -10.54
N GLY A 225 9.24 -19.85 -11.49
CA GLY A 225 9.03 -19.60 -12.92
C GLY A 225 7.55 -19.53 -13.28
N LYS A 226 6.73 -20.44 -12.72
CA LYS A 226 5.28 -20.46 -12.95
C LYS A 226 4.57 -19.20 -12.44
N THR A 227 4.93 -18.72 -11.24
CA THR A 227 4.34 -17.52 -10.62
C THR A 227 4.73 -16.25 -11.38
N PHE A 228 5.97 -16.18 -11.89
CA PHE A 228 6.45 -15.07 -12.72
C PHE A 228 5.74 -15.05 -14.08
N THR A 229 5.63 -16.21 -14.75
CA THR A 229 4.88 -16.34 -16.00
C THR A 229 3.43 -15.89 -15.81
N LEU A 230 2.77 -16.30 -14.72
CA LEU A 230 1.41 -15.88 -14.37
C LEU A 230 1.27 -14.35 -14.22
N PHE A 231 2.23 -13.68 -13.59
CA PHE A 231 2.20 -12.22 -13.44
C PHE A 231 2.28 -11.52 -14.81
N PHE A 232 3.26 -11.88 -15.64
CA PHE A 232 3.40 -11.29 -16.98
C PHE A 232 2.26 -11.67 -17.93
N GLU A 233 1.69 -12.88 -17.80
CA GLU A 233 0.49 -13.29 -18.55
C GLU A 233 -0.73 -12.47 -18.16
N LYS A 234 -0.96 -12.22 -16.86
CA LYS A 234 -2.05 -11.35 -16.39
C LYS A 234 -1.87 -9.93 -16.90
N LEU A 235 -0.65 -9.39 -16.83
CA LEU A 235 -0.33 -8.04 -17.31
C LEU A 235 -0.53 -7.93 -18.82
N ARG A 236 -0.09 -8.93 -19.60
CA ARG A 236 -0.37 -9.02 -21.05
C ARG A 236 -1.86 -9.11 -21.37
N ARG A 237 -2.65 -9.84 -20.58
CA ARG A 237 -4.10 -9.95 -20.78
C ARG A 237 -4.83 -8.64 -20.52
N ILE A 238 -4.48 -7.93 -19.44
CA ILE A 238 -5.04 -6.61 -19.13
C ILE A 238 -4.75 -5.64 -20.28
N ILE A 239 -3.52 -5.63 -20.79
CA ILE A 239 -3.13 -4.79 -21.94
C ILE A 239 -3.85 -5.21 -23.22
N GLY A 240 -3.92 -6.50 -23.53
CA GLY A 240 -4.57 -7.02 -24.74
C GLY A 240 -6.09 -6.89 -24.76
N SER A 241 -6.72 -6.67 -23.60
CA SER A 241 -8.16 -6.39 -23.50
C SER A 241 -8.55 -4.94 -23.81
N ILE A 242 -7.56 -4.04 -23.96
CA ILE A 242 -7.78 -2.63 -24.28
C ILE A 242 -7.62 -2.47 -25.80
N ALA A 243 -8.72 -2.21 -26.50
CA ALA A 243 -8.82 -2.21 -27.96
C ALA A 243 -8.35 -0.90 -28.63
N ASP A 244 -7.33 -0.24 -28.09
CA ASP A 244 -6.89 1.09 -28.54
C ASP A 244 -5.51 1.03 -29.22
N ASP A 245 -5.43 1.48 -30.48
CA ASP A 245 -4.28 1.29 -31.38
C ASP A 245 -3.02 2.05 -30.91
N GLU A 246 -3.17 3.21 -30.26
CA GLU A 246 -2.05 3.97 -29.68
C GLU A 246 -1.39 3.23 -28.51
N LEU A 247 -2.19 2.50 -27.73
CA LEU A 247 -1.76 1.81 -26.52
C LEU A 247 -1.02 0.51 -26.82
N PHE A 248 -1.48 -0.22 -27.86
CA PHE A 248 -0.73 -1.34 -28.39
C PHE A 248 0.65 -0.91 -28.92
N HIS A 249 0.73 0.28 -29.54
CA HIS A 249 1.99 0.84 -30.03
C HIS A 249 2.98 1.15 -28.91
N VAL A 250 2.54 1.79 -27.82
CA VAL A 250 3.38 2.04 -26.63
C VAL A 250 3.89 0.73 -26.03
N TYR A 251 3.04 -0.30 -25.95
CA TYR A 251 3.46 -1.63 -25.50
C TYR A 251 4.51 -2.24 -26.42
N LYS A 252 4.24 -2.33 -27.71
CA LYS A 252 5.17 -2.90 -28.69
C LYS A 252 6.53 -2.19 -28.70
N GLU A 253 6.52 -0.86 -28.70
CA GLU A 253 7.74 -0.08 -28.94
C GLU A 253 8.51 0.30 -27.68
N LYS A 254 7.84 0.52 -26.55
CA LYS A 254 8.51 0.95 -25.31
C LYS A 254 8.65 -0.15 -24.26
N ILE A 255 7.80 -1.18 -24.32
CA ILE A 255 7.71 -2.25 -23.31
C ILE A 255 8.31 -3.54 -23.84
N ASP A 256 7.71 -4.12 -24.88
CA ASP A 256 8.10 -5.42 -25.45
C ASP A 256 9.55 -5.39 -25.96
N SER A 257 9.92 -4.32 -26.66
CA SER A 257 11.30 -4.08 -27.15
C SER A 257 12.35 -4.00 -26.04
N LYS A 258 11.97 -3.57 -24.83
CA LYS A 258 12.86 -3.41 -23.69
C LYS A 258 12.83 -4.62 -22.75
N ILE A 259 11.80 -5.46 -22.80
CA ILE A 259 11.68 -6.66 -21.95
C ILE A 259 12.90 -7.56 -22.13
N ASP A 260 13.30 -7.82 -23.38
CA ASP A 260 14.46 -8.68 -23.68
C ASP A 260 15.78 -8.05 -23.24
N ILE A 261 15.93 -6.72 -23.40
CA ILE A 261 17.10 -5.97 -22.94
C ILE A 261 17.19 -6.03 -21.41
N VAL A 262 16.06 -5.87 -20.72
CA VAL A 262 15.99 -5.99 -19.27
C VAL A 262 16.28 -7.43 -18.83
N THR A 263 15.79 -8.45 -19.55
CA THR A 263 16.13 -9.87 -19.29
C THR A 263 17.62 -10.09 -19.39
N LYS A 264 18.22 -9.64 -20.50
CA LYS A 264 19.64 -9.85 -20.75
C LYS A 264 20.54 -9.11 -19.75
N ARG A 265 20.22 -7.84 -19.42
CA ARG A 265 20.99 -7.08 -18.42
C ARG A 265 20.94 -7.70 -17.03
N ILE A 266 19.86 -8.39 -16.71
CA ILE A 266 19.69 -9.10 -15.45
C ILE A 266 20.47 -10.42 -15.49
N GLU A 267 20.38 -11.18 -16.58
CA GLU A 267 21.20 -12.37 -16.79
C GLU A 267 22.70 -12.04 -16.66
N ASP A 268 23.17 -10.97 -17.31
CA ASP A 268 24.55 -10.47 -17.23
C ASP A 268 24.97 -9.99 -15.82
N TYR A 269 24.01 -9.70 -14.93
CA TYR A 269 24.28 -9.23 -13.57
C TYR A 269 24.32 -10.37 -12.54
N PHE A 270 23.67 -11.50 -12.83
CA PHE A 270 23.55 -12.64 -11.92
C PHE A 270 24.35 -13.88 -12.35
N PHE A 271 24.81 -13.93 -13.61
CA PHE A 271 25.65 -15.00 -14.17
C PHE A 271 26.99 -14.45 -14.68
#